data_AF-A0A518FI81-F1
#
_entry.id   AF-A0A518FI81-F1
#
_cell.length_a   1.000
_cell.length_b   1.000
_cell.length_c   1.000
_cell.angle_alpha   90.00
_cell.angle_beta   90.00
_cell.angle_gamma   90.00
#
_symmetry.space_group_name_H-M   'P 1'
#
loop_
_entity.id
_entity.type
_entity.pdbx_description
1 polymer ?
#
loop_
_entity_poly.entity_id
_entity_poly.type
_entity_poly.pdbx_seq_one_letter_code
_entity_poly.pdbx_strand_id
1 'polypeptide(L)'
;MKALTQPEEWSILLNAMAEDTLSGEQERRLMELLKADAEFRTEYVRFCQLLTQLHWQYDVESEDFSASERKVSPVRAVRPLRRWWPISLALVMLLAVSIGWFTWKGPVEEAPGKLVRVSGRVEILRNKQAPLWISPDELIRQSQPLQPGDRLQTGRGSAATIQLLDQTRIQIRPESEAIVHPPSTGGIRVASGSISAKVAPQSPRNPLTFFLPHAEVQVLGTELELLALPGQSEVAVLEGKVQVTRNTDGSKKLVSTGQFLPVTESEPLSVVDWPRPADEWSVDFERGVPVGWRGRQLVHSLPNDSRGAIKSVAVHEDLQGVQKIQSPLDSSGLFFWHEDSLLHLRFKVQPPGWFHIYLRARTYEDPRPVLTYCYVDLNLWQTQPGEWRTVSIPLSEFRAQTNRQNKPTLGRIPLQIYFRGESENNDNGFMIDRIWVTRRDSPSPVPSQ
;
A
#
# COMPACT_ATOMS: atom_id res chain seq x y z
N MET A 1 -1.94 16.86 49.59
CA MET A 1 -1.59 16.28 48.28
C MET A 1 -2.61 16.77 47.29
N LYS A 2 -2.21 17.51 46.25
CA LYS A 2 -3.15 17.98 45.22
C LYS A 2 -3.72 16.75 44.52
N ALA A 3 -5.05 16.65 44.41
CA ALA A 3 -5.67 15.65 43.56
C ALA A 3 -5.17 15.90 42.13
N LEU A 4 -4.47 14.92 41.56
CA LEU A 4 -4.04 14.96 40.16
C LEU A 4 -5.30 15.06 39.29
N THR A 5 -5.23 15.84 38.23
CA THR A 5 -6.30 15.81 37.24
C THR A 5 -6.27 14.48 36.49
N GLN A 6 -7.42 13.98 36.04
CA GLN A 6 -7.53 12.69 35.34
C GLN A 6 -6.54 12.54 34.16
N PRO A 7 -6.29 13.56 33.31
CA PRO A 7 -5.29 13.46 32.24
C PRO A 7 -3.84 13.35 32.75
N GLU A 8 -3.52 13.97 33.89
CA GLU A 8 -2.19 13.90 34.50
C GLU A 8 -1.94 12.51 35.11
N GLU A 9 -2.95 11.93 35.78
CA GLU A 9 -2.87 10.55 36.29
C GLU A 9 -2.62 9.56 35.15
N TRP A 10 -3.34 9.71 34.03
CA TRP A 10 -3.17 8.86 32.85
C TRP A 10 -1.77 8.96 32.26
N SER A 11 -1.26 10.18 32.04
CA SER A 11 0.09 10.38 31.51
C SER A 11 1.17 9.80 32.43
N ILE A 12 1.02 9.94 33.75
CA ILE A 12 2.00 9.40 34.72
C ILE A 12 2.04 7.88 34.64
N LEU A 13 0.88 7.22 34.63
CA LEU A 13 0.81 5.76 34.57
C LEU A 13 1.34 5.21 33.24
N LEU A 14 1.02 5.87 32.11
CA LEU A 14 1.49 5.46 30.78
C LEU A 14 2.99 5.65 30.62
N ASN A 15 3.55 6.79 31.06
CA ASN A 15 5.00 7.01 30.99
C ASN A 15 5.78 6.08 31.93
N ALA A 16 5.28 5.86 33.16
CA ALA A 16 5.91 4.92 34.09
C ALA A 16 5.89 3.47 33.56
N MET A 17 4.84 3.09 32.81
CA MET A 17 4.81 1.83 32.08
C MET A 17 5.87 1.78 30.97
N ALA A 18 6.00 2.85 30.17
CA ALA A 18 6.97 2.91 29.07
C ALA A 18 8.42 2.77 29.55
N GLU A 19 8.71 3.30 30.73
CA GLU A 19 10.04 3.30 31.35
C GLU A 19 10.31 2.07 32.21
N ASP A 20 9.35 1.13 32.32
CA ASP A 20 9.40 -0.04 33.22
C ASP A 20 9.64 0.34 34.70
N THR A 21 9.01 1.43 35.15
CA THR A 21 9.16 2.00 36.51
C THR A 21 7.87 1.94 37.34
N LEU A 22 6.90 1.11 36.94
CA LEU A 22 5.63 0.97 37.65
C LEU A 22 5.82 0.41 39.06
N SER A 23 5.33 1.13 40.07
CA SER A 23 5.14 0.56 41.41
C SER A 23 3.94 -0.40 41.45
N GLY A 24 3.92 -1.35 42.38
CA GLY A 24 2.81 -2.31 42.50
C GLY A 24 1.44 -1.68 42.82
N GLU A 25 1.40 -0.45 43.33
CA GLU A 25 0.15 0.32 43.47
C GLU A 25 -0.29 0.93 42.12
N GLN A 26 0.65 1.51 41.38
CA GLN A 26 0.40 2.04 40.03
C GLN A 26 0.01 0.93 39.04
N GLU A 27 0.60 -0.25 39.14
CA GLU A 27 0.23 -1.40 38.29
C GLU A 27 -1.22 -1.85 38.54
N ARG A 28 -1.64 -1.93 39.82
CA ARG A 28 -3.05 -2.22 40.15
C ARG A 28 -3.99 -1.13 39.66
N ARG A 29 -3.61 0.14 39.81
CA ARG A 29 -4.41 1.28 39.35
C ARG A 29 -4.53 1.31 37.82
N LEU A 30 -3.44 1.05 37.12
CA LEU A 30 -3.39 0.89 35.67
C LEU A 30 -4.33 -0.23 35.22
N MET A 31 -4.25 -1.41 35.84
CA MET A 31 -5.14 -2.53 35.54
C MET A 31 -6.63 -2.23 35.84
N GLU A 32 -6.92 -1.52 36.93
CA GLU A 32 -8.28 -1.10 37.28
C GLU A 32 -8.86 -0.18 36.21
N LEU A 33 -8.12 0.86 35.80
CA LEU A 33 -8.55 1.80 34.76
C LEU A 33 -8.72 1.10 33.41
N LEU A 34 -7.83 0.17 33.04
CA LEU A 34 -7.98 -0.57 31.78
C LEU A 34 -9.23 -1.45 31.76
N LYS A 35 -9.67 -1.96 32.93
CA LYS A 35 -10.91 -2.74 33.04
C LYS A 35 -12.15 -1.84 33.05
N ALA A 36 -12.13 -0.76 33.83
CA ALA A 36 -13.31 0.05 34.12
C ALA A 36 -13.58 1.15 33.09
N ASP A 37 -12.55 1.75 32.50
CA ASP A 37 -12.64 2.99 31.72
C ASP A 37 -12.36 2.74 30.22
N ALA A 38 -13.34 3.02 29.37
CA ALA A 38 -13.24 2.85 27.92
C ALA A 38 -12.40 3.94 27.23
N GLU A 39 -12.43 5.15 27.76
CA GLU A 39 -11.67 6.29 27.22
C GLU A 39 -10.19 6.09 27.54
N PHE A 40 -9.87 5.67 28.77
CA PHE A 40 -8.50 5.33 29.15
C PHE A 40 -7.91 4.19 28.31
N ARG A 41 -8.69 3.15 28.01
CA ARG A 41 -8.25 2.08 27.08
C ARG A 41 -7.86 2.63 25.70
N THR A 42 -8.60 3.62 25.21
CA THR A 42 -8.32 4.22 23.88
C THR A 42 -7.01 5.00 23.91
N GLU A 43 -6.77 5.80 24.96
CA GLU A 43 -5.51 6.52 25.14
C GLU A 43 -4.32 5.59 25.41
N TYR A 44 -4.51 4.53 26.20
CA TYR A 44 -3.50 3.49 26.42
C TYR A 44 -3.03 2.86 25.11
N VAL A 45 -3.97 2.45 24.26
CA VAL A 45 -3.63 1.87 22.95
C VAL A 45 -2.92 2.88 22.05
N ARG A 46 -3.39 4.14 22.01
CA ARG A 46 -2.73 5.20 21.24
C ARG A 46 -1.28 5.42 21.72
N PHE A 47 -1.06 5.40 23.03
CA PHE A 47 0.25 5.54 23.63
C PHE A 47 1.17 4.35 23.30
N CYS A 48 0.68 3.10 23.43
CA CYS A 48 1.41 1.91 22.98
C CYS A 48 1.78 1.99 21.49
N GLN A 49 0.85 2.40 20.62
CA GLN A 49 1.14 2.58 19.19
C GLN A 49 2.25 3.60 18.94
N LEU A 50 2.26 4.71 19.66
CA LEU A 50 3.32 5.70 19.58
C LEU A 50 4.66 5.11 20.00
N LEU A 51 4.71 4.37 21.11
CA LEU A 51 5.92 3.67 21.56
C LEU A 51 6.39 2.67 20.51
N THR A 52 5.49 1.85 19.95
CA THR A 52 5.85 0.89 18.92
C THR A 52 6.37 1.60 17.65
N GLN A 53 5.74 2.71 17.23
CA GLN A 53 6.21 3.53 16.11
C GLN A 53 7.60 4.12 16.34
N LEU A 54 7.86 4.63 17.55
CA LEU A 54 9.17 5.16 17.94
C LEU A 54 10.23 4.07 18.02
N HIS A 55 9.89 2.91 18.60
CA HIS A 55 10.79 1.76 18.68
C HIS A 55 11.16 1.24 17.28
N TRP A 56 10.21 1.21 16.34
CA TRP A 56 10.47 0.85 14.94
C TRP A 56 11.38 1.83 14.21
N GLN A 57 11.46 3.09 14.66
CA GLN A 57 12.40 4.05 14.10
C GLN A 57 13.84 3.78 14.58
N TYR A 58 14.01 3.31 15.82
CA TYR A 58 15.33 3.03 16.43
C TYR A 58 15.94 1.69 16.01
N ASP A 59 15.14 0.65 15.82
CA ASP A 59 15.63 -0.71 15.53
C ASP A 59 16.22 -0.87 14.10
N VAL A 60 16.23 0.21 13.31
CA VAL A 60 16.79 0.27 11.94
C VAL A 60 18.16 0.99 11.90
N GLU A 61 18.59 1.65 12.97
CA GLU A 61 19.80 2.50 12.97
C GLU A 61 21.11 1.80 13.39
N SER A 62 21.09 0.52 13.78
CA SER A 62 22.29 -0.16 14.31
C SER A 62 23.23 -0.79 13.27
N GLU A 63 22.98 -0.65 11.96
CA GLU A 63 23.94 -1.00 10.92
C GLU A 63 24.10 0.13 9.88
N ASP A 64 25.28 0.77 9.93
CA ASP A 64 25.90 1.67 8.96
C ASP A 64 25.33 3.09 8.76
N PHE A 65 25.78 4.01 9.63
CA PHE A 65 25.86 5.45 9.30
C PHE A 65 27.32 5.88 9.05
N SER A 66 27.67 6.01 7.76
CA SER A 66 28.70 6.95 7.31
C SER A 66 28.02 8.27 6.95
N ALA A 67 28.22 9.27 7.80
CA ALA A 67 27.67 10.61 7.62
C ALA A 67 28.37 11.34 6.46
N SER A 68 27.58 11.83 5.49
CA SER A 68 28.01 12.90 4.59
C SER A 68 26.97 14.01 4.60
N GLU A 69 27.27 15.07 5.34
CA GLU A 69 26.53 16.32 5.37
C GLU A 69 26.60 17.00 3.98
N ARG A 70 25.47 17.13 3.29
CA ARG A 70 25.35 18.03 2.14
C ARG A 70 24.76 19.37 2.57
N LYS A 71 25.63 20.38 2.55
CA LYS A 71 25.30 21.81 2.70
C LYS A 71 24.29 22.26 1.66
N VAL A 72 23.17 22.81 2.11
CA VAL A 72 22.16 23.48 1.28
C VAL A 72 22.65 24.89 0.93
N SER A 73 22.64 25.24 -0.37
CA SER A 73 22.91 26.60 -0.85
C SER A 73 21.60 27.39 -0.99
N PRO A 74 21.57 28.69 -0.64
CA PRO A 74 20.33 29.47 -0.64
C PRO A 74 19.93 29.99 -2.02
N VAL A 75 18.61 30.02 -2.25
CA VAL A 75 17.93 30.52 -3.46
C VAL A 75 18.01 32.05 -3.53
N ARG A 76 18.36 32.58 -4.72
CA ARG A 76 18.50 34.01 -5.00
C ARG A 76 17.14 34.61 -5.42
N ALA A 77 16.72 35.66 -4.72
CA ALA A 77 15.48 36.39 -5.00
C ALA A 77 15.60 37.30 -6.25
N VAL A 78 14.57 37.31 -7.10
CA VAL A 78 14.45 38.21 -8.26
C VAL A 78 13.63 39.45 -7.86
N ARG A 79 14.13 40.64 -8.21
CA ARG A 79 13.46 41.94 -7.98
C ARG A 79 12.44 42.25 -9.09
N PRO A 80 11.32 42.95 -8.79
CA PRO A 80 10.39 43.41 -9.81
C PRO A 80 10.80 44.79 -10.34
N LEU A 81 10.57 45.06 -11.62
CA LEU A 81 10.58 46.43 -12.16
C LEU A 81 9.26 46.73 -12.87
N ARG A 82 8.74 47.92 -12.57
CA ARG A 82 7.40 48.41 -12.89
C ARG A 82 7.51 49.47 -14.01
N ARG A 83 6.78 49.22 -15.12
CA ARG A 83 5.94 50.18 -15.92
C ARG A 83 6.77 51.24 -16.73
N TRP A 84 6.41 51.82 -17.88
CA TRP A 84 5.16 52.37 -18.45
C TRP A 84 5.20 52.33 -20.01
N TRP A 85 4.03 52.52 -20.64
CA TRP A 85 3.65 52.51 -22.08
C TRP A 85 3.92 53.88 -22.79
N PRO A 86 3.64 54.15 -24.12
CA PRO A 86 2.47 53.68 -24.91
C PRO A 86 2.59 53.45 -26.46
N ILE A 87 1.58 52.70 -26.93
CA ILE A 87 0.85 52.48 -28.21
C ILE A 87 1.16 53.37 -29.45
N SER A 88 1.25 52.75 -30.66
CA SER A 88 0.41 53.09 -31.85
C SER A 88 0.58 52.20 -33.10
N LEU A 89 -0.57 51.68 -33.57
CA LEU A 89 -1.05 51.67 -34.97
C LEU A 89 -0.45 50.73 -36.04
N ALA A 90 -0.66 49.40 -35.93
CA ALA A 90 -0.60 48.48 -37.08
C ALA A 90 -1.44 47.17 -36.92
N LEU A 91 -2.34 47.11 -35.93
CA LEU A 91 -2.86 45.83 -35.43
C LEU A 91 -4.20 45.37 -36.04
N VAL A 92 -4.84 46.14 -36.92
CA VAL A 92 -6.23 45.80 -37.34
C VAL A 92 -6.29 44.97 -38.64
N MET A 93 -5.29 45.05 -39.53
CA MET A 93 -5.32 44.29 -40.80
C MET A 93 -4.61 42.93 -40.77
N LEU A 94 -3.69 42.69 -39.83
CA LEU A 94 -3.09 41.35 -39.61
C LEU A 94 -4.02 40.39 -38.85
N LEU A 95 -5.05 40.92 -38.19
CA LEU A 95 -6.00 40.15 -37.38
C LEU A 95 -7.03 39.40 -38.24
N ALA A 96 -7.36 39.87 -39.45
CA ALA A 96 -8.33 39.18 -40.31
C ALA A 96 -7.75 37.93 -41.01
N VAL A 97 -6.45 37.93 -41.33
CA VAL A 97 -5.76 36.77 -41.93
C VAL A 97 -5.36 35.76 -40.85
N SER A 98 -5.11 36.19 -39.61
CA SER A 98 -4.81 35.27 -38.50
C SER A 98 -6.05 34.51 -38.00
N ILE A 99 -7.26 35.08 -38.06
CA ILE A 99 -8.49 34.40 -37.62
C ILE A 99 -8.82 33.18 -38.52
N GLY A 100 -8.47 33.23 -39.82
CA GLY A 100 -8.64 32.09 -40.73
C GLY A 100 -7.67 30.94 -40.45
N TRP A 101 -6.45 31.23 -39.97
CA TRP A 101 -5.47 30.20 -39.57
C TRP A 101 -5.70 29.71 -38.14
N PHE A 102 -6.21 30.57 -37.26
CA PHE A 102 -6.45 30.29 -35.83
C PHE A 102 -7.76 29.54 -35.55
N THR A 103 -8.64 29.42 -36.56
CA THR A 103 -9.83 28.56 -36.52
C THR A 103 -9.57 27.16 -37.06
N TRP A 104 -8.35 26.85 -37.52
CA TRP A 104 -7.90 25.47 -37.67
C TRP A 104 -7.66 24.89 -36.28
N LYS A 105 -8.76 24.54 -35.60
CA LYS A 105 -8.72 23.54 -34.55
C LYS A 105 -8.24 22.27 -35.22
N GLY A 106 -6.96 21.95 -35.04
CA GLY A 106 -6.44 20.61 -35.30
C GLY A 106 -7.39 19.59 -34.69
N PRO A 107 -7.42 18.35 -35.21
CA PRO A 107 -8.32 17.32 -34.70
C PRO A 107 -8.25 17.32 -33.19
N VAL A 108 -9.41 17.55 -32.55
CA VAL A 108 -9.52 17.50 -31.09
C VAL A 108 -9.16 16.07 -30.73
N GLU A 109 -7.92 15.85 -30.31
CA GLU A 109 -7.49 14.54 -29.84
C GLU A 109 -8.40 14.18 -28.67
N GLU A 110 -9.14 13.08 -28.84
CA GLU A 110 -10.07 12.58 -27.83
C GLU A 110 -9.31 12.37 -26.52
N ALA A 111 -9.96 12.75 -25.40
CA ALA A 111 -9.37 12.63 -24.08
C ALA A 111 -9.00 11.16 -23.82
N PRO A 112 -7.73 10.84 -23.48
CA PRO A 112 -7.27 9.46 -23.36
C PRO A 112 -7.98 8.70 -22.22
N GLY A 113 -8.51 9.42 -21.23
CA GLY A 113 -9.25 8.84 -20.12
C GLY A 113 -9.64 9.88 -19.08
N LYS A 114 -10.10 9.39 -17.94
CA LYS A 114 -10.46 10.21 -16.76
C LYS A 114 -9.73 9.70 -15.52
N LEU A 115 -9.42 10.61 -14.62
CA LEU A 115 -8.94 10.27 -13.29
C LEU A 115 -10.16 9.86 -12.44
N VAL A 116 -10.10 8.70 -11.79
CA VAL A 116 -11.25 8.12 -11.05
C VAL A 116 -10.95 8.00 -9.57
N ARG A 117 -9.69 7.85 -9.18
CA ARG A 117 -9.28 7.82 -7.78
C ARG A 117 -7.97 8.56 -7.59
N VAL A 118 -7.88 9.31 -6.50
CA VAL A 118 -6.64 9.91 -6.00
C VAL A 118 -6.58 9.66 -4.49
N SER A 119 -5.40 9.27 -4.01
CA SER A 119 -5.06 9.21 -2.60
C SER A 119 -3.78 9.99 -2.40
N GLY A 120 -3.73 10.83 -1.37
CA GLY A 120 -2.57 11.67 -1.11
C GLY A 120 -2.38 12.80 -2.14
N ARG A 121 -1.12 13.15 -2.39
CA ARG A 121 -0.71 14.29 -3.21
C ARG A 121 -0.35 13.81 -4.61
N VAL A 122 -1.18 14.19 -5.59
CA VAL A 122 -0.98 13.87 -7.02
C VAL A 122 -0.87 15.16 -7.81
N GLU A 123 0.20 15.26 -8.60
CA GLU A 123 0.50 16.39 -9.47
C GLU A 123 0.18 16.03 -10.92
N ILE A 124 -0.57 16.90 -11.60
CA ILE A 124 -0.73 16.87 -13.06
C ILE A 124 0.06 18.01 -13.67
N LEU A 125 1.02 17.68 -14.52
CA LEU A 125 1.81 18.62 -15.31
C LEU A 125 1.27 18.63 -16.75
N ARG A 126 0.60 19.72 -17.12
CA ARG A 126 0.00 19.93 -18.45
C ARG A 126 0.81 20.92 -19.27
N ASN A 127 1.51 20.43 -20.29
CA ASN A 127 2.12 21.21 -21.38
C ASN A 127 2.59 22.66 -21.03
N LYS A 128 3.59 22.78 -20.15
CA LYS A 128 4.20 24.04 -19.64
C LYS A 128 3.33 24.93 -18.75
N GLN A 129 2.17 24.47 -18.30
CA GLN A 129 1.36 25.15 -17.27
C GLN A 129 1.86 24.82 -15.87
N ALA A 130 1.47 25.63 -14.89
CA ALA A 130 1.76 25.36 -13.48
C ALA A 130 1.15 24.00 -13.07
N PRO A 131 1.83 23.24 -12.19
CA PRO A 131 1.34 21.94 -11.74
C PRO A 131 -0.04 22.08 -11.10
N LEU A 132 -0.97 21.24 -11.54
CA LEU A 132 -2.31 21.14 -10.97
C LEU A 132 -2.29 20.09 -9.87
N TRP A 133 -2.60 20.50 -8.65
CA TRP A 133 -2.74 19.61 -7.50
C TRP A 133 -4.17 19.11 -7.44
N ILE A 134 -4.37 17.80 -7.43
CA ILE A 134 -5.71 17.22 -7.26
C ILE A 134 -5.81 16.64 -5.87
N SER A 135 -6.74 17.19 -5.09
CA SER A 135 -7.13 16.59 -3.81
C SER A 135 -8.18 15.49 -4.05
N PRO A 136 -8.23 14.45 -3.19
CA PRO A 136 -9.29 13.44 -3.26
C PRO A 136 -10.70 14.03 -3.27
N ASP A 137 -10.92 15.11 -2.51
CA ASP A 137 -12.22 15.77 -2.36
C ASP A 137 -12.69 16.46 -3.64
N GLU A 138 -11.76 16.98 -4.45
CA GLU A 138 -12.07 17.66 -5.72
C GLU A 138 -12.47 16.64 -6.79
N LEU A 139 -11.83 15.47 -6.81
CA LEU A 139 -12.13 14.40 -7.75
C LEU A 139 -13.51 13.75 -7.51
N ILE A 140 -13.92 13.64 -6.24
CA ILE A 140 -15.25 13.13 -5.87
C ILE A 140 -16.35 14.09 -6.38
N ARG A 141 -16.09 15.40 -6.42
CA ARG A 141 -17.04 16.41 -6.85
C ARG A 141 -17.13 16.52 -8.38
N GLN A 142 -15.99 16.39 -9.08
CA GLN A 142 -15.93 16.45 -10.54
C GLN A 142 -14.88 15.46 -11.07
N SER A 143 -15.31 14.56 -11.95
CA SER A 143 -14.37 13.68 -12.65
C SER A 143 -13.43 14.52 -13.52
N GLN A 144 -12.12 14.40 -13.31
CA GLN A 144 -11.13 15.16 -14.07
C GLN A 144 -10.77 14.42 -15.37
N PRO A 145 -11.13 14.92 -16.56
CA PRO A 145 -10.66 14.36 -17.82
C PRO A 145 -9.15 14.64 -17.99
N LEU A 146 -8.41 13.63 -18.42
CA LEU A 146 -7.00 13.77 -18.79
C LEU A 146 -6.89 14.30 -20.22
N GLN A 147 -5.84 15.06 -20.49
CA GLN A 147 -5.47 15.49 -21.84
C GLN A 147 -4.30 14.65 -22.37
N PRO A 148 -4.21 14.46 -23.69
CA PRO A 148 -3.03 13.89 -24.32
C PRO A 148 -1.73 14.57 -23.86
N GLY A 149 -0.79 13.77 -23.35
CA GLY A 149 0.49 14.26 -22.84
C GLY A 149 0.47 14.78 -21.40
N ASP A 150 -0.65 14.68 -20.68
CA ASP A 150 -0.69 14.96 -19.25
C ASP A 150 0.29 14.01 -18.52
N ARG A 151 1.17 14.61 -17.72
CA ARG A 151 2.12 13.89 -16.86
C ARG A 151 1.58 13.84 -15.45
N LEU A 152 1.44 12.64 -14.93
CA LEU A 152 0.95 12.33 -13.59
C LEU A 152 2.12 11.91 -12.71
N GLN A 153 2.31 12.61 -11.59
CA GLN A 153 3.35 12.32 -10.61
C GLN A 153 2.73 12.10 -9.24
N THR A 154 3.11 11.00 -8.59
CA THR A 154 2.64 10.61 -7.25
C THR A 154 3.78 10.73 -6.24
N GLY A 155 3.50 11.34 -5.08
CA GLY A 155 4.45 11.39 -3.96
C GLY A 155 4.46 10.13 -3.09
N ARG A 156 5.20 10.17 -1.97
CA ARG A 156 5.13 9.13 -0.92
C ARG A 156 3.70 8.95 -0.42
N GLY A 157 3.30 7.69 -0.25
CA GLY A 157 1.96 7.32 0.21
C GLY A 157 0.81 7.79 -0.69
N SER A 158 1.11 8.30 -1.88
CA SER A 158 0.12 8.86 -2.80
C SER A 158 -0.10 7.90 -3.97
N ALA A 159 -1.32 7.82 -4.49
CA ALA A 159 -1.67 6.94 -5.60
C ALA A 159 -2.74 7.58 -6.46
N ALA A 160 -2.75 7.25 -7.75
CA ALA A 160 -3.73 7.74 -8.72
C ALA A 160 -4.27 6.57 -9.54
N THR A 161 -5.58 6.55 -9.81
CA THR A 161 -6.20 5.57 -10.70
C THR A 161 -6.85 6.28 -11.87
N ILE A 162 -6.41 5.89 -13.06
CA ILE A 162 -6.91 6.36 -14.35
C ILE A 162 -7.84 5.29 -14.90
N GLN A 163 -8.96 5.71 -15.47
CA GLN A 163 -9.81 4.87 -16.28
C GLN A 163 -9.84 5.42 -17.70
N LEU A 164 -9.38 4.62 -18.67
CA LEU A 164 -9.44 4.96 -20.09
C LEU A 164 -10.87 4.74 -20.63
N LEU A 165 -11.13 5.19 -21.86
CA LEU A 165 -12.45 5.09 -22.50
C LEU A 165 -12.92 3.65 -22.72
N ASP A 166 -11.99 2.73 -22.95
CA ASP A 166 -12.21 1.30 -23.12
C ASP A 166 -12.43 0.53 -21.79
N GLN A 167 -12.53 1.26 -20.68
CA GLN A 167 -12.63 0.75 -19.30
C GLN A 167 -11.34 0.14 -18.74
N THR A 168 -10.20 0.22 -19.46
CA THR A 168 -8.88 -0.10 -18.92
C THR A 168 -8.61 0.75 -17.68
N ARG A 169 -8.20 0.10 -16.59
CA ARG A 169 -7.85 0.77 -15.33
C ARG A 169 -6.35 0.70 -15.10
N ILE A 170 -5.74 1.85 -14.85
CA ILE A 170 -4.30 1.98 -14.59
C ILE A 170 -4.12 2.69 -13.26
N GLN A 171 -3.46 2.04 -12.33
CA GLN A 171 -3.12 2.60 -11.03
C GLN A 171 -1.64 2.95 -11.02
N ILE A 172 -1.36 4.24 -10.82
CA ILE A 172 -0.04 4.78 -10.55
C ILE A 172 0.19 4.67 -9.04
N ARG A 173 1.21 3.91 -8.66
CA ARG A 173 1.56 3.65 -7.25
C ARG A 173 2.35 4.83 -6.67
N PRO A 174 2.69 4.83 -5.37
CA PRO A 174 3.54 5.88 -4.79
C PRO A 174 4.87 6.06 -5.51
N GLU A 175 5.41 7.28 -5.46
CA GLU A 175 6.73 7.63 -6.00
C GLU A 175 6.89 7.24 -7.49
N SER A 176 5.86 7.50 -8.30
CA SER A 176 5.80 7.08 -9.70
C SER A 176 5.40 8.22 -10.63
N GLU A 177 5.87 8.13 -11.88
CA GLU A 177 5.61 9.10 -12.93
C GLU A 177 5.14 8.38 -14.20
N ALA A 178 3.96 8.77 -14.68
CA ALA A 178 3.41 8.26 -15.94
C ALA A 178 2.89 9.41 -16.81
N ILE A 179 3.06 9.26 -18.13
CA ILE A 179 2.58 10.19 -19.14
C ILE A 179 1.56 9.47 -19.99
N VAL A 180 0.37 10.04 -20.10
CA VAL A 180 -0.76 9.41 -20.79
C VAL A 180 -0.90 10.01 -22.17
N HIS A 181 -0.75 9.20 -23.21
CA HIS A 181 -1.12 9.55 -24.57
C HIS A 181 -2.33 8.71 -25.01
N PRO A 182 -3.09 9.17 -26.02
CA PRO A 182 -4.07 8.34 -26.68
C PRO A 182 -3.43 7.03 -27.18
N PRO A 183 -4.15 5.90 -27.12
CA PRO A 183 -3.66 4.63 -27.66
C PRO A 183 -3.23 4.72 -29.13
N SER A 184 -3.89 5.58 -29.92
CA SER A 184 -3.60 5.82 -31.34
C SER A 184 -2.30 6.58 -31.60
N THR A 185 -1.79 7.36 -30.64
CA THR A 185 -0.65 8.28 -30.86
C THR A 185 0.57 7.99 -29.98
N GLY A 186 0.45 7.17 -28.93
CA GLY A 186 1.62 6.85 -28.12
C GLY A 186 1.42 6.07 -26.82
N GLY A 187 0.21 5.56 -26.52
CA GLY A 187 -0.01 4.69 -25.36
C GLY A 187 0.32 5.31 -24.00
N ILE A 188 0.75 4.50 -23.03
CA ILE A 188 1.14 5.00 -21.69
C ILE A 188 2.65 4.90 -21.53
N ARG A 189 3.31 6.02 -21.24
CA ARG A 189 4.74 6.02 -20.89
C ARG A 189 4.92 6.03 -19.39
N VAL A 190 5.67 5.07 -18.86
CA VAL A 190 6.05 4.98 -17.45
C VAL A 190 7.48 5.45 -17.33
N ALA A 191 7.68 6.68 -16.84
CA ALA A 191 9.00 7.29 -16.78
C ALA A 191 9.81 6.79 -15.58
N SER A 192 9.16 6.61 -14.44
CA SER A 192 9.77 6.07 -13.22
C SER A 192 8.73 5.49 -12.27
N GLY A 193 9.15 4.61 -11.38
CA GLY A 193 8.29 4.00 -10.36
C GLY A 193 7.45 2.85 -10.90
N SER A 194 6.36 2.52 -10.21
CA SER A 194 5.54 1.34 -10.51
C SER A 194 4.10 1.68 -10.85
N ILE A 195 3.52 0.88 -11.74
CA ILE A 195 2.09 0.93 -12.07
C ILE A 195 1.50 -0.47 -12.07
N SER A 196 0.22 -0.58 -11.77
CA SER A 196 -0.58 -1.78 -12.04
C SER A 196 -1.65 -1.43 -13.06
N ALA A 197 -1.92 -2.35 -13.99
CA ALA A 197 -2.90 -2.13 -15.04
C ALA A 197 -3.80 -3.36 -15.20
N LYS A 198 -5.10 -3.13 -15.26
CA LYS A 198 -6.11 -4.08 -15.70
C LYS A 198 -6.62 -3.61 -17.05
N VAL A 199 -6.04 -4.18 -18.11
CA VAL A 199 -6.28 -3.77 -19.49
C VAL A 199 -7.50 -4.49 -20.04
N ALA A 200 -8.47 -3.72 -20.54
CA ALA A 200 -9.63 -4.28 -21.22
C ALA A 200 -9.20 -5.01 -22.51
N PRO A 201 -9.93 -6.04 -22.97
CA PRO A 201 -9.59 -6.74 -24.20
C PRO A 201 -9.44 -5.80 -25.40
N GLN A 202 -8.32 -5.90 -26.12
CA GLN A 202 -7.99 -5.12 -27.30
C GLN A 202 -7.96 -5.98 -28.55
N SER A 203 -8.16 -5.35 -29.71
CA SER A 203 -7.94 -6.03 -30.98
C SER A 203 -6.44 -6.30 -31.20
N PRO A 204 -6.04 -7.48 -31.72
CA PRO A 204 -4.65 -7.76 -32.07
C PRO A 204 -4.02 -6.74 -33.03
N ARG A 205 -4.83 -5.99 -33.79
CA ARG A 205 -4.37 -4.94 -34.71
C ARG A 205 -4.07 -3.61 -34.02
N ASN A 206 -4.55 -3.42 -32.79
CA ASN A 206 -4.36 -2.19 -32.02
C ASN A 206 -4.15 -2.52 -30.53
N PRO A 207 -3.02 -3.15 -30.17
CA PRO A 207 -2.69 -3.44 -28.77
C PRO A 207 -2.50 -2.14 -27.98
N LEU A 208 -2.78 -2.18 -26.68
CA LEU A 208 -2.35 -1.12 -25.79
C LEU A 208 -0.85 -1.30 -25.49
N THR A 209 -0.07 -0.24 -25.71
CA THR A 209 1.37 -0.27 -25.49
C THR A 209 1.77 0.56 -24.27
N PHE A 210 2.57 -0.04 -23.40
CA PHE A 210 3.28 0.65 -22.34
C PHE A 210 4.74 0.86 -22.73
N PHE A 211 5.24 2.09 -22.56
CA PHE A 211 6.62 2.46 -22.84
C PHE A 211 7.37 2.69 -21.54
N LEU A 212 8.32 1.81 -21.23
CA LEU A 212 9.27 1.94 -20.13
C LEU A 212 10.64 2.38 -20.68
N PRO A 213 11.58 2.82 -19.82
CA PRO A 213 12.91 3.22 -20.28
C PRO A 213 13.65 2.13 -21.05
N HIS A 214 13.54 0.87 -20.64
CA HIS A 214 14.28 -0.27 -21.22
C HIS A 214 13.43 -1.24 -22.03
N ALA A 215 12.11 -1.09 -22.00
CA ALA A 215 11.20 -2.01 -22.67
C ALA A 215 9.91 -1.35 -23.21
N GLU A 216 9.37 -1.92 -24.28
CA GLU A 216 8.02 -1.72 -24.77
C GLU A 216 7.18 -2.97 -24.45
N VAL A 217 6.00 -2.78 -23.86
CA VAL A 217 5.10 -3.87 -23.47
C VAL A 217 3.77 -3.73 -24.20
N GLN A 218 3.47 -4.70 -25.07
CA GLN A 218 2.24 -4.75 -25.86
C GLN A 218 1.22 -5.69 -25.20
N VAL A 219 0.01 -5.18 -25.01
CA VAL A 219 -1.02 -5.80 -24.18
C VAL A 219 -2.36 -5.89 -24.93
N LEU A 220 -3.00 -7.06 -24.87
CA LEU A 220 -4.27 -7.36 -25.56
C LEU A 220 -5.46 -7.58 -24.62
N GLY A 221 -5.27 -7.51 -23.30
CA GLY A 221 -6.30 -7.84 -22.32
C GLY A 221 -5.69 -8.65 -21.19
N THR A 222 -4.94 -7.97 -20.33
CA THR A 222 -4.05 -8.58 -19.35
C THR A 222 -4.10 -7.77 -18.05
N GLU A 223 -3.99 -8.45 -16.92
CA GLU A 223 -3.66 -7.83 -15.64
C GLU A 223 -2.15 -7.95 -15.42
N LEU A 224 -1.47 -6.80 -15.26
CA LEU A 224 -0.01 -6.74 -15.19
C LEU A 224 0.47 -5.65 -14.23
N GLU A 225 1.71 -5.81 -13.79
CA GLU A 225 2.47 -4.81 -13.05
C GLU A 225 3.75 -4.47 -13.79
N LEU A 226 4.09 -3.18 -13.76
CA LEU A 226 5.25 -2.62 -14.45
C LEU A 226 6.05 -1.78 -13.47
N LEU A 227 7.37 -1.87 -13.55
CA LEU A 227 8.29 -1.09 -12.73
C LEU A 227 9.42 -0.53 -13.60
N ALA A 228 9.61 0.79 -13.53
CA ALA A 228 10.68 1.52 -14.18
C ALA A 228 11.69 2.00 -13.13
N LEU A 229 12.89 1.42 -13.16
CA LEU A 229 14.04 1.78 -12.32
C LEU A 229 15.15 2.42 -13.18
N PRO A 230 16.10 3.15 -12.56
CA PRO A 230 17.34 3.52 -13.23
C PRO A 230 18.08 2.26 -13.69
N GLY A 231 18.27 2.10 -15.00
CA GLY A 231 19.00 0.97 -15.61
C GLY A 231 18.22 -0.33 -15.80
N GLN A 232 16.97 -0.42 -15.35
CA GLN A 232 16.16 -1.64 -15.49
C GLN A 232 14.66 -1.33 -15.63
N SER A 233 13.96 -2.13 -16.42
CA SER A 233 12.50 -2.16 -16.49
C SER A 233 12.02 -3.56 -16.17
N GLU A 234 10.96 -3.69 -15.38
CA GLU A 234 10.44 -5.00 -15.02
C GLU A 234 8.96 -5.12 -15.33
N VAL A 235 8.60 -6.33 -15.72
CA VAL A 235 7.26 -6.67 -16.20
C VAL A 235 6.82 -7.94 -15.49
N ALA A 236 5.70 -7.87 -14.76
CA ALA A 236 5.07 -9.03 -14.14
C ALA A 236 3.66 -9.20 -14.68
N VAL A 237 3.29 -10.42 -15.08
CA VAL A 237 1.95 -10.72 -15.61
C VAL A 237 1.14 -11.51 -14.59
N LEU A 238 0.03 -10.93 -14.16
CA LEU A 238 -0.88 -11.51 -13.18
C LEU A 238 -1.92 -12.38 -13.86
N GLU A 239 -2.47 -11.93 -14.99
CA GLU A 239 -3.44 -12.69 -15.79
C GLU A 239 -3.29 -12.35 -17.26
N GLY A 240 -3.32 -13.37 -18.13
CA GLY A 240 -3.15 -13.21 -19.57
C GLY A 240 -1.70 -13.35 -20.02
N LYS A 241 -1.35 -12.56 -21.04
CA LYS A 241 -0.08 -12.66 -21.78
C LYS A 241 0.29 -11.31 -22.36
N VAL A 242 1.58 -11.00 -22.39
CA VAL A 242 2.10 -9.77 -23.01
C VAL A 242 3.33 -10.09 -23.85
N GLN A 243 3.59 -9.23 -24.83
CA GLN A 243 4.83 -9.24 -25.58
C GLN A 243 5.70 -8.09 -25.08
N VAL A 244 6.88 -8.42 -24.57
CA VAL A 244 7.89 -7.46 -24.13
C VAL A 244 8.96 -7.36 -25.21
N THR A 245 9.27 -6.14 -25.61
CA THR A 245 10.34 -5.83 -26.58
C THR A 245 11.38 -4.97 -25.87
N ARG A 246 12.64 -5.37 -25.87
CA ARG A 246 13.72 -4.54 -25.33
C ARG A 246 14.02 -3.38 -26.28
N ASN A 247 14.22 -2.20 -25.71
CA ASN A 247 14.42 -0.97 -26.50
C ASN A 247 15.80 -0.92 -27.20
N THR A 248 16.84 -1.52 -26.62
CA THR A 248 18.23 -1.40 -27.12
C THR A 248 18.52 -2.25 -28.37
N ASP A 249 17.95 -3.45 -28.45
CA ASP A 249 18.24 -4.44 -29.51
C ASP A 249 16.97 -4.95 -30.24
N GLY A 250 15.78 -4.56 -29.79
CA GLY A 250 14.51 -5.04 -30.34
C GLY A 250 14.18 -6.50 -30.00
N SER A 251 14.93 -7.13 -29.09
CA SER A 251 14.69 -8.51 -28.66
C SER A 251 13.31 -8.66 -28.05
N LYS A 252 12.57 -9.69 -28.47
CA LYS A 252 11.20 -9.93 -28.04
C LYS A 252 11.12 -11.16 -27.14
N LYS A 253 10.35 -11.05 -26.07
CA LYS A 253 10.01 -12.18 -25.20
C LYS A 253 8.54 -12.13 -24.84
N LEU A 254 7.94 -13.31 -24.82
CA LEU A 254 6.58 -13.47 -24.36
C LEU A 254 6.58 -13.76 -22.87
N VAL A 255 5.73 -13.04 -22.13
CA VAL A 255 5.57 -13.19 -20.68
C VAL A 255 4.11 -13.51 -20.41
N SER A 256 3.88 -14.62 -19.70
CA SER A 256 2.55 -15.16 -19.43
C SER A 256 2.20 -15.05 -17.94
N THR A 257 0.98 -15.41 -17.58
CA THR A 257 0.52 -15.45 -16.19
C THR A 257 1.51 -16.17 -15.27
N GLY A 258 1.89 -15.52 -14.16
CA GLY A 258 2.87 -16.05 -13.21
C GLY A 258 4.33 -15.88 -13.66
N GLN A 259 4.60 -15.05 -14.67
CA GLN A 259 5.93 -14.83 -15.24
C GLN A 259 6.36 -13.36 -15.24
N PHE A 260 7.67 -13.16 -15.01
CA PHE A 260 8.31 -11.91 -14.62
C PHE A 260 9.55 -11.81 -15.45
N LEU A 261 9.77 -10.62 -15.97
CA LEU A 261 10.85 -10.37 -16.86
C LEU A 261 11.52 -9.06 -16.43
N PRO A 262 12.69 -9.16 -15.77
CA PRO A 262 13.59 -8.03 -15.67
C PRO A 262 14.21 -7.77 -17.04
N VAL A 263 14.23 -6.51 -17.46
CA VAL A 263 14.77 -6.04 -18.73
C VAL A 263 15.82 -4.98 -18.44
N THR A 264 17.07 -5.35 -18.59
CA THR A 264 18.22 -4.45 -18.61
C THR A 264 18.64 -4.18 -20.06
N GLU A 265 19.60 -3.28 -20.27
CA GLU A 265 20.07 -2.89 -21.60
C GLU A 265 20.83 -4.01 -22.35
N SER A 266 21.47 -4.93 -21.62
CA SER A 266 22.47 -5.85 -22.21
C SER A 266 22.33 -7.33 -21.78
N GLU A 267 21.73 -7.65 -20.63
CA GLU A 267 21.65 -9.05 -20.18
C GLU A 267 20.65 -9.85 -21.02
N PRO A 268 20.68 -11.18 -21.10
CA PRO A 268 19.64 -11.93 -21.81
C PRO A 268 18.25 -11.78 -21.18
N LEU A 269 17.19 -11.77 -21.99
CA LEU A 269 15.80 -11.78 -21.51
C LEU A 269 15.46 -13.13 -20.83
N SER A 270 15.65 -13.19 -19.52
CA SER A 270 15.38 -14.37 -18.69
C SER A 270 14.05 -14.24 -17.98
N VAL A 271 13.10 -15.11 -18.33
CA VAL A 271 11.80 -15.15 -17.67
C VAL A 271 11.95 -15.93 -16.36
N VAL A 272 11.43 -15.35 -15.29
CA VAL A 272 11.35 -15.96 -13.97
C VAL A 272 9.91 -16.38 -13.73
N ASP A 273 9.70 -17.66 -13.44
CA ASP A 273 8.41 -18.18 -13.00
C ASP A 273 8.25 -17.98 -11.48
N TRP A 274 7.10 -17.50 -11.02
CA TRP A 274 6.71 -17.63 -9.61
C TRP A 274 5.47 -18.51 -9.49
N PRO A 275 5.44 -19.38 -8.47
CA PRO A 275 4.19 -20.00 -8.08
C PRO A 275 3.24 -18.87 -7.62
N ARG A 276 2.11 -18.73 -8.33
CA ARG A 276 1.02 -17.85 -7.96
C ARG A 276 0.14 -18.59 -6.95
N PRO A 277 0.15 -18.23 -5.66
CA PRO A 277 -0.80 -18.78 -4.69
C PRO A 277 -2.23 -18.34 -5.03
N ALA A 278 -3.21 -18.96 -4.40
CA ALA A 278 -4.61 -18.63 -4.60
C ALA A 278 -4.92 -17.16 -4.23
N ASP A 279 -5.91 -16.55 -4.89
CA ASP A 279 -6.39 -15.21 -4.55
C ASP A 279 -7.19 -15.20 -3.24
N GLU A 280 -7.75 -16.35 -2.88
CA GLU A 280 -8.50 -16.57 -1.64
C GLU A 280 -7.76 -17.57 -0.76
N TRP A 281 -7.77 -17.31 0.54
CA TRP A 281 -7.12 -18.17 1.52
C TRP A 281 -7.91 -18.15 2.81
N SER A 282 -7.99 -19.28 3.51
CA SER A 282 -8.63 -19.31 4.81
C SER A 282 -8.00 -20.35 5.71
N VAL A 283 -7.99 -20.04 7.00
CA VAL A 283 -7.67 -20.97 8.07
C VAL A 283 -8.72 -20.84 9.17
N ASP A 284 -9.23 -21.98 9.59
CA ASP A 284 -10.01 -22.14 10.81
C ASP A 284 -9.26 -23.08 11.76
N PHE A 285 -9.69 -23.09 13.02
CA PHE A 285 -9.11 -23.93 14.06
C PHE A 285 -10.10 -24.99 14.55
N GLU A 286 -11.12 -25.31 13.74
CA GLU A 286 -12.22 -26.24 14.08
C GLU A 286 -11.73 -27.65 14.40
N ARG A 287 -10.64 -28.09 13.74
CA ARG A 287 -10.02 -29.40 13.90
C ARG A 287 -8.74 -29.35 14.75
N GLY A 288 -8.55 -28.26 15.49
CA GLY A 288 -7.34 -27.98 16.25
C GLY A 288 -6.34 -27.10 15.50
N VAL A 289 -5.18 -26.89 16.13
CA VAL A 289 -4.13 -26.00 15.60
C VAL A 289 -3.38 -26.70 14.47
N PRO A 290 -3.38 -26.15 13.23
CA PRO A 290 -2.66 -26.78 12.12
C PRO A 290 -1.15 -26.87 12.39
N VAL A 291 -0.50 -27.85 11.77
CA VAL A 291 0.94 -28.08 11.94
C VAL A 291 1.75 -26.81 11.65
N GLY A 292 2.71 -26.51 12.53
CA GLY A 292 3.61 -25.35 12.38
C GLY A 292 3.04 -24.02 12.87
N TRP A 293 1.75 -23.96 13.24
CA TRP A 293 1.21 -22.79 13.91
C TRP A 293 1.70 -22.71 15.35
N ARG A 294 2.01 -21.48 15.77
CA ARG A 294 2.34 -21.14 17.15
C ARG A 294 1.13 -20.48 17.80
N GLY A 295 0.59 -21.14 18.80
CA GLY A 295 -0.54 -20.71 19.62
C GLY A 295 -1.10 -21.91 20.38
N ARG A 296 -1.96 -21.65 21.38
CA ARG A 296 -2.59 -22.70 22.18
C ARG A 296 -4.01 -22.94 21.71
N GLN A 297 -4.37 -24.20 21.47
CA GLN A 297 -5.75 -24.54 21.12
C GLN A 297 -6.72 -24.13 22.23
N LEU A 298 -7.87 -23.61 21.83
CA LEU A 298 -8.99 -23.28 22.68
C LEU A 298 -10.24 -24.01 22.19
N VAL A 299 -10.92 -24.70 23.10
CA VAL A 299 -12.16 -25.47 22.81
C VAL A 299 -13.35 -25.02 23.65
N HIS A 300 -13.17 -24.00 24.50
CA HIS A 300 -14.19 -23.43 25.38
C HIS A 300 -14.25 -21.91 25.20
N SER A 301 -15.37 -21.27 25.59
CA SER A 301 -15.58 -19.82 25.42
C SER A 301 -15.51 -19.34 23.96
N LEU A 302 -15.92 -20.20 23.04
CA LEU A 302 -15.95 -19.99 21.60
C LEU A 302 -17.22 -19.23 21.15
N PRO A 303 -17.26 -18.68 19.93
CA PRO A 303 -18.51 -18.29 19.29
C PRO A 303 -19.47 -19.49 19.19
N ASN A 304 -20.79 -19.23 19.17
CA ASN A 304 -21.81 -20.30 19.16
C ASN A 304 -21.65 -21.30 18.00
N ASP A 305 -21.08 -20.87 16.87
CA ASP A 305 -20.94 -21.66 15.64
C ASP A 305 -19.51 -22.20 15.42
N SER A 306 -18.70 -22.29 16.48
CA SER A 306 -17.28 -22.69 16.39
C SER A 306 -16.95 -23.83 17.33
N ARG A 307 -16.11 -24.76 16.85
CA ARG A 307 -15.60 -25.90 17.63
C ARG A 307 -14.14 -25.73 18.04
N GLY A 308 -13.45 -24.71 17.53
CA GLY A 308 -12.08 -24.44 17.94
C GLY A 308 -11.56 -23.06 17.57
N ALA A 309 -10.74 -22.51 18.46
CA ALA A 309 -10.01 -21.27 18.26
C ALA A 309 -8.54 -21.45 18.69
N ILE A 310 -7.71 -20.45 18.41
CA ILE A 310 -6.33 -20.37 18.86
C ILE A 310 -6.15 -19.17 19.81
N LYS A 311 -5.53 -19.39 20.97
CA LYS A 311 -5.12 -18.34 21.92
C LYS A 311 -3.64 -18.03 21.74
N SER A 312 -3.26 -16.77 21.91
CA SER A 312 -1.86 -16.35 21.95
C SER A 312 -1.05 -17.05 23.03
N VAL A 313 0.25 -17.19 22.78
CA VAL A 313 1.23 -17.71 23.73
C VAL A 313 2.27 -16.64 24.04
N ALA A 314 2.74 -16.59 25.29
CA ALA A 314 3.84 -15.74 25.68
C ALA A 314 5.15 -16.22 25.04
N VAL A 315 5.89 -15.28 24.45
CA VAL A 315 7.23 -15.45 23.89
C VAL A 315 8.08 -14.32 24.47
N HIS A 316 9.30 -14.62 24.88
CA HIS A 316 10.26 -13.59 25.30
C HIS A 316 11.11 -13.19 24.08
N GLU A 317 11.10 -11.91 23.72
CA GLU A 317 11.94 -11.33 22.67
C GLU A 317 12.57 -10.04 23.19
N ASP A 318 13.88 -9.88 23.01
CA ASP A 318 14.64 -8.65 23.28
C ASP A 318 14.32 -7.98 24.64
N LEU A 319 14.24 -8.81 25.69
CA LEU A 319 13.96 -8.44 27.09
C LEU A 319 12.49 -8.10 27.41
N GLN A 320 11.54 -8.29 26.49
CA GLN A 320 10.11 -8.06 26.72
C GLN A 320 9.26 -9.33 26.52
N GLY A 321 8.27 -9.52 27.40
CA GLY A 321 7.24 -10.55 27.23
C GLY A 321 6.17 -10.13 26.22
N VAL A 322 6.07 -10.84 25.10
CA VAL A 322 5.08 -10.58 24.04
C VAL A 322 4.13 -11.74 23.84
N GLN A 323 2.88 -11.45 23.51
CA GLN A 323 1.87 -12.45 23.16
C GLN A 323 1.84 -12.64 21.64
N LYS A 324 1.97 -13.89 21.18
CA LYS A 324 1.99 -14.19 19.74
C LYS A 324 1.02 -15.29 19.30
N ILE A 325 0.41 -15.08 18.14
CA ILE A 325 -0.15 -16.12 17.28
C ILE A 325 0.58 -16.03 15.94
N GLN A 326 1.12 -17.12 15.42
CA GLN A 326 1.96 -17.08 14.22
C GLN A 326 1.74 -18.32 13.36
N SER A 327 1.50 -18.10 12.06
CA SER A 327 1.47 -19.17 11.05
C SER A 327 2.88 -19.69 10.74
N PRO A 328 3.03 -20.92 10.22
CA PRO A 328 4.31 -21.35 9.66
C PRO A 328 4.72 -20.46 8.49
N LEU A 329 6.02 -20.44 8.18
CA LEU A 329 6.51 -19.83 6.96
C LEU A 329 6.22 -20.76 5.78
N ASP A 330 5.37 -20.34 4.85
CA ASP A 330 5.09 -21.05 3.61
C ASP A 330 5.84 -20.39 2.45
N SER A 331 6.88 -21.07 1.96
CA SER A 331 7.67 -20.62 0.80
C SER A 331 6.87 -20.48 -0.49
N SER A 332 5.74 -21.18 -0.59
CA SER A 332 4.84 -21.13 -1.75
C SER A 332 3.98 -19.86 -1.75
N GLY A 333 3.80 -19.26 -0.57
CA GLY A 333 2.91 -18.13 -0.33
C GLY A 333 1.51 -18.56 0.13
N LEU A 334 0.94 -17.78 1.06
CA LEU A 334 -0.38 -17.99 1.63
C LEU A 334 -1.49 -17.61 0.64
N PHE A 335 -1.37 -16.44 0.04
CA PHE A 335 -2.32 -15.90 -0.94
C PHE A 335 -1.66 -14.83 -1.81
N PHE A 336 -2.32 -14.49 -2.90
CA PHE A 336 -1.90 -13.40 -3.76
C PHE A 336 -2.49 -12.08 -3.27
N TRP A 337 -1.64 -11.07 -3.03
CA TRP A 337 -2.09 -9.76 -2.55
C TRP A 337 -2.53 -8.87 -3.71
N HIS A 338 -3.81 -8.54 -3.74
CA HIS A 338 -4.37 -7.54 -4.65
C HIS A 338 -4.77 -6.27 -3.89
N GLU A 339 -4.87 -5.15 -4.60
CA GLU A 339 -5.24 -3.86 -3.99
C GLU A 339 -6.69 -3.83 -3.47
N ASP A 340 -7.55 -4.72 -3.97
CA ASP A 340 -8.94 -4.94 -3.55
C ASP A 340 -9.11 -6.19 -2.67
N SER A 341 -8.01 -6.80 -2.22
CA SER A 341 -8.06 -7.91 -1.26
C SER A 341 -8.47 -7.42 0.13
N LEU A 342 -9.30 -8.21 0.79
CA LEU A 342 -9.77 -7.98 2.15
C LEU A 342 -9.25 -9.11 3.05
N LEU A 343 -8.56 -8.76 4.13
CA LEU A 343 -8.25 -9.68 5.22
C LEU A 343 -9.38 -9.62 6.24
N HIS A 344 -10.01 -10.75 6.47
CA HIS A 344 -11.03 -10.92 7.47
C HIS A 344 -10.49 -11.68 8.68
N LEU A 345 -10.95 -11.26 9.84
CA LEU A 345 -10.51 -11.81 11.11
C LEU A 345 -11.68 -11.89 12.07
N ARG A 346 -11.97 -13.10 12.59
CA ARG A 346 -12.88 -13.31 13.73
C ARG A 346 -12.06 -13.54 14.98
N PHE A 347 -12.19 -12.65 15.96
CA PHE A 347 -11.29 -12.63 17.12
C PHE A 347 -11.95 -12.07 18.38
N LYS A 348 -11.31 -12.31 19.52
CA LYS A 348 -11.72 -11.82 20.85
C LYS A 348 -10.49 -11.39 21.63
N VAL A 349 -10.60 -10.25 22.31
CA VAL A 349 -9.51 -9.68 23.11
C VAL A 349 -10.03 -9.41 24.52
N GLN A 350 -9.24 -9.80 25.53
CA GLN A 350 -9.53 -9.50 26.93
C GLN A 350 -8.81 -8.20 27.34
N PRO A 351 -9.45 -7.30 28.12
CA PRO A 351 -8.74 -6.15 28.69
C PRO A 351 -7.49 -6.58 29.46
N PRO A 352 -6.38 -5.83 29.36
CA PRO A 352 -6.18 -4.58 28.63
C PRO A 352 -5.78 -4.73 27.15
N GLY A 353 -5.77 -5.96 26.62
CA GLY A 353 -4.98 -6.36 25.47
C GLY A 353 -5.31 -5.67 24.14
N TRP A 354 -4.31 -5.64 23.28
CA TRP A 354 -4.34 -5.24 21.88
C TRP A 354 -3.33 -6.08 21.10
N PHE A 355 -3.37 -6.05 19.76
CA PHE A 355 -2.33 -6.69 18.94
C PHE A 355 -2.16 -6.01 17.59
N HIS A 356 -0.96 -6.04 17.03
CA HIS A 356 -0.70 -5.69 15.64
C HIS A 356 -0.78 -6.92 14.73
N ILE A 357 -1.22 -6.71 13.49
CA ILE A 357 -1.26 -7.74 12.45
C ILE A 357 -0.08 -7.50 11.52
N TYR A 358 0.69 -8.56 11.28
CA TYR A 358 1.86 -8.52 10.42
C TYR A 358 1.77 -9.54 9.31
N LEU A 359 2.17 -9.11 8.11
CA LEU A 359 2.33 -9.93 6.94
C LEU A 359 3.78 -9.84 6.48
N ARG A 360 4.46 -10.98 6.50
CA ARG A 360 5.79 -11.15 5.90
C ARG A 360 5.60 -11.55 4.46
N ALA A 361 5.96 -10.70 3.52
CA ALA A 361 5.74 -10.91 2.10
C ALA A 361 7.04 -10.81 1.30
N ARG A 362 7.13 -11.61 0.25
CA ARG A 362 8.18 -11.48 -0.78
C ARG A 362 7.68 -10.67 -1.98
N THR A 363 8.62 -10.16 -2.75
CA THR A 363 8.41 -9.49 -4.04
C THR A 363 8.77 -10.44 -5.20
N TYR A 364 8.60 -10.01 -6.45
CA TYR A 364 8.97 -10.84 -7.62
C TYR A 364 10.49 -10.87 -7.88
N GLU A 365 11.21 -9.78 -7.58
CA GLU A 365 12.65 -9.62 -7.87
C GLU A 365 13.53 -10.58 -7.06
N ASP A 366 13.26 -10.72 -5.76
CA ASP A 366 14.09 -11.52 -4.85
C ASP A 366 13.22 -12.23 -3.81
N PRO A 367 13.24 -13.58 -3.73
CA PRO A 367 12.52 -14.33 -2.72
C PRO A 367 13.12 -14.19 -1.30
N ARG A 368 14.31 -13.59 -1.15
CA ARG A 368 15.03 -13.47 0.13
C ARG A 368 14.66 -12.24 0.97
N PRO A 369 14.49 -11.01 0.44
CA PRO A 369 14.00 -9.89 1.23
C PRO A 369 12.51 -10.12 1.52
N VAL A 370 12.25 -10.51 2.76
CA VAL A 370 10.89 -10.57 3.29
C VAL A 370 10.57 -9.20 3.86
N LEU A 371 9.71 -8.45 3.16
CA LEU A 371 9.18 -7.20 3.65
C LEU A 371 8.10 -7.49 4.70
N THR A 372 8.16 -6.78 5.82
CA THR A 372 7.13 -6.85 6.85
C THR A 372 6.14 -5.71 6.67
N TYR A 373 4.88 -6.06 6.45
CA TYR A 373 3.76 -5.15 6.40
C TYR A 373 2.99 -5.22 7.71
N CYS A 374 2.67 -4.07 8.30
CA CYS A 374 1.94 -3.96 9.56
C CYS A 374 0.65 -3.18 9.36
N TYR A 375 -0.41 -3.63 10.01
CA TYR A 375 -1.66 -2.90 10.14
C TYR A 375 -1.82 -2.41 11.59
N VAL A 376 -1.97 -1.09 11.73
CA VAL A 376 -2.12 -0.38 13.01
C VAL A 376 -3.32 0.55 12.87
N ASP A 377 -4.48 0.13 13.39
CA ASP A 377 -5.70 0.96 13.42
C ASP A 377 -6.32 0.91 14.82
N LEU A 378 -6.73 2.08 15.33
CA LEU A 378 -7.44 2.29 16.58
C LEU A 378 -8.86 1.69 16.59
N ASN A 379 -9.50 1.55 15.43
CA ASN A 379 -10.85 1.02 15.28
C ASN A 379 -10.94 -0.46 15.65
N LEU A 380 -9.82 -1.20 15.52
CA LEU A 380 -9.71 -2.52 16.10
C LEU A 380 -9.83 -2.50 17.63
N TRP A 381 -9.89 -1.37 18.34
CA TRP A 381 -9.84 -1.38 19.82
C TRP A 381 -10.96 -0.58 20.49
N GLN A 382 -11.80 0.13 19.72
CA GLN A 382 -12.91 0.94 20.24
C GLN A 382 -14.16 0.13 20.66
N THR A 383 -14.10 -1.21 20.74
CA THR A 383 -15.28 -2.06 20.99
C THR A 383 -15.33 -2.64 22.40
N GLN A 384 -16.53 -3.07 22.82
CA GLN A 384 -16.78 -3.70 24.13
C GLN A 384 -15.82 -4.89 24.36
N PRO A 385 -14.95 -4.84 25.39
CA PRO A 385 -13.97 -5.89 25.59
C PRO A 385 -14.61 -7.23 25.98
N GLY A 386 -14.01 -8.34 25.55
CA GLY A 386 -14.45 -9.68 25.94
C GLY A 386 -15.51 -10.34 25.04
N GLU A 387 -15.96 -9.69 23.96
CA GLU A 387 -16.84 -10.29 22.96
C GLU A 387 -16.09 -10.73 21.70
N TRP A 388 -16.66 -11.72 21.00
CA TRP A 388 -16.17 -12.15 19.68
C TRP A 388 -16.66 -11.18 18.61
N ARG A 389 -15.77 -10.84 17.68
CA ARG A 389 -16.09 -9.91 16.59
C ARG A 389 -15.42 -10.31 15.30
N THR A 390 -16.01 -9.86 14.20
CA THR A 390 -15.48 -10.03 12.86
C THR A 390 -15.17 -8.68 12.25
N VAL A 391 -13.96 -8.52 11.73
CA VAL A 391 -13.52 -7.30 11.01
C VAL A 391 -13.09 -7.67 9.60
N SER A 392 -13.19 -6.70 8.69
CA SER A 392 -12.72 -6.83 7.31
C SER A 392 -11.79 -5.66 7.02
N ILE A 393 -10.51 -5.96 6.79
CA ILE A 393 -9.43 -4.98 6.68
C ILE A 393 -8.94 -4.98 5.23
N PRO A 394 -9.04 -3.87 4.49
CA PRO A 394 -8.44 -3.77 3.17
C PRO A 394 -6.93 -3.95 3.26
N LEU A 395 -6.36 -4.87 2.47
CA LEU A 395 -4.91 -5.06 2.46
C LEU A 395 -4.17 -3.78 2.04
N SER A 396 -4.81 -2.90 1.27
CA SER A 396 -4.30 -1.56 0.95
C SER A 396 -4.01 -0.67 2.17
N GLU A 397 -4.50 -1.00 3.37
CA GLU A 397 -4.25 -0.24 4.60
C GLU A 397 -2.98 -0.68 5.34
N PHE A 398 -2.43 -1.85 5.00
CA PHE A 398 -1.16 -2.29 5.55
C PHE A 398 0.00 -1.39 5.06
N ARG A 399 1.00 -1.19 5.91
CA ARG A 399 2.17 -0.35 5.62
C ARG A 399 3.46 -1.14 5.82
N ALA A 400 4.40 -1.00 4.89
CA ALA A 400 5.72 -1.61 5.04
C ALA A 400 6.46 -0.98 6.22
N GLN A 401 7.09 -1.80 7.06
CA GLN A 401 7.79 -1.35 8.28
C GLN A 401 9.23 -0.90 8.05
N THR A 402 9.82 -1.14 6.87
CA THR A 402 11.23 -0.88 6.65
C THR A 402 11.50 0.59 6.26
N ASN A 403 12.39 1.26 6.99
CA ASN A 403 12.94 2.58 6.64
C ASN A 403 14.13 2.49 5.64
N ARG A 404 14.56 1.27 5.27
CA ARG A 404 15.50 1.08 4.14
C ARG A 404 14.85 1.72 2.92
N GLN A 405 15.57 2.60 2.22
CA GLN A 405 15.15 3.29 1.00
C GLN A 405 14.19 2.39 0.23
N ASN A 406 12.89 2.72 0.23
CA ASN A 406 11.85 1.95 -0.44
C ASN A 406 12.21 1.91 -1.92
N LYS A 407 13.00 0.92 -2.34
CA LYS A 407 13.08 0.60 -3.75
C LYS A 407 11.66 0.17 -4.12
N PRO A 408 11.03 0.83 -5.09
CA PRO A 408 9.74 0.37 -5.57
C PRO A 408 9.95 -1.07 -6.05
N THR A 409 9.04 -1.96 -5.67
CA THR A 409 9.11 -3.39 -5.95
C THR A 409 7.77 -3.85 -6.50
N LEU A 410 7.80 -4.89 -7.32
CA LEU A 410 6.60 -5.54 -7.84
C LEU A 410 6.23 -6.77 -7.02
N GLY A 411 4.92 -7.00 -6.92
CA GLY A 411 4.38 -8.17 -6.25
C GLY A 411 4.45 -8.11 -4.73
N ARG A 412 3.38 -8.59 -4.10
CA ARG A 412 3.35 -8.86 -2.66
C ARG A 412 2.75 -10.25 -2.49
N ILE A 413 3.56 -11.20 -2.07
CA ILE A 413 3.09 -12.56 -1.75
C ILE A 413 3.38 -12.83 -0.28
N PRO A 414 2.38 -12.72 0.60
CA PRO A 414 2.51 -13.10 2.00
C PRO A 414 2.94 -14.56 2.13
N LEU A 415 4.03 -14.78 2.85
CA LEU A 415 4.59 -16.10 3.20
C LEU A 415 4.20 -16.51 4.61
N GLN A 416 3.90 -15.53 5.46
CA GLN A 416 3.57 -15.74 6.86
C GLN A 416 2.71 -14.57 7.37
N ILE A 417 1.67 -14.92 8.13
CA ILE A 417 0.88 -14.00 8.94
C ILE A 417 1.19 -14.24 10.42
N TYR A 418 1.35 -13.16 11.19
CA TYR A 418 1.45 -13.24 12.64
C TYR A 418 0.82 -12.04 13.33
N PHE A 419 0.48 -12.26 14.59
CA PHE A 419 -0.19 -11.31 15.46
C PHE A 419 0.68 -11.14 16.70
N ARG A 420 0.94 -9.90 17.11
CA ARG A 420 1.78 -9.58 18.28
C ARG A 420 1.05 -8.59 19.17
N GLY A 421 0.85 -8.93 20.44
CA GLY A 421 0.39 -8.02 21.48
C GLY A 421 1.48 -7.82 22.53
N GLU A 422 1.52 -6.65 23.15
CA GLU A 422 2.43 -6.36 24.26
C GLU A 422 1.73 -6.72 25.58
N SER A 423 2.08 -7.86 26.16
CA SER A 423 1.64 -8.26 27.50
C SER A 423 2.48 -9.41 28.05
N GLU A 424 3.03 -9.21 29.25
CA GLU A 424 3.79 -10.24 29.96
C GLU A 424 2.87 -11.28 30.65
N ASN A 425 1.59 -10.95 30.84
CA ASN A 425 0.66 -11.82 31.54
C ASN A 425 0.01 -12.84 30.59
N ASN A 426 0.23 -14.14 30.87
CA ASN A 426 -0.37 -15.27 30.15
C ASN A 426 -1.92 -15.27 30.13
N ASP A 427 -2.54 -14.58 31.08
CA ASP A 427 -3.99 -14.47 31.14
C ASP A 427 -4.52 -13.43 30.16
N ASN A 428 -3.77 -12.37 29.86
CA ASN A 428 -4.19 -11.19 29.08
C ASN A 428 -3.94 -11.32 27.56
N GLY A 429 -4.10 -12.53 27.03
CA GLY A 429 -3.91 -12.83 25.61
C GLY A 429 -5.09 -12.47 24.70
N PHE A 430 -4.90 -12.62 23.40
CA PHE A 430 -5.95 -12.52 22.39
C PHE A 430 -6.23 -13.89 21.76
N MET A 431 -7.44 -14.04 21.24
CA MET A 431 -7.95 -15.28 20.66
C MET A 431 -8.42 -15.03 19.24
N ILE A 432 -8.11 -15.94 18.34
CA ILE A 432 -8.53 -15.90 16.94
C ILE A 432 -9.27 -17.19 16.64
N ASP A 433 -10.44 -17.06 16.05
CA ASP A 433 -11.27 -18.19 15.66
C ASP A 433 -11.07 -18.53 14.17
N ARG A 434 -11.03 -17.52 13.31
CA ARG A 434 -10.88 -17.72 11.86
C ARG A 434 -10.20 -16.53 11.22
N ILE A 435 -9.39 -16.82 10.21
CA ILE A 435 -8.74 -15.84 9.34
C ILE A 435 -9.04 -16.23 7.90
N TRP A 436 -9.48 -15.27 7.09
CA TRP A 436 -9.67 -15.54 5.66
C TRP A 436 -9.44 -14.30 4.81
N VAL A 437 -9.11 -14.50 3.55
CA VAL A 437 -8.84 -13.47 2.56
C VAL A 437 -9.78 -13.68 1.38
N THR A 438 -10.43 -12.60 0.96
CA THR A 438 -11.27 -12.59 -0.25
C THR A 438 -10.94 -11.38 -1.13
N ARG A 439 -11.43 -11.41 -2.37
CA ARG A 439 -11.51 -10.23 -3.24
C ARG A 439 -12.81 -9.47 -2.96
N ARG A 440 -12.80 -8.14 -3.03
CA ARG A 440 -14.00 -7.30 -2.86
C ARG A 440 -15.13 -7.68 -3.83
N ASP A 441 -14.78 -8.16 -5.03
CA ASP A 441 -15.74 -8.53 -6.07
C ASP A 441 -16.07 -10.05 -6.10
N SER A 442 -15.50 -10.85 -5.18
CA SER A 442 -15.87 -12.27 -5.02
C SER A 442 -17.22 -12.39 -4.28
N PRO A 443 -18.17 -13.23 -4.72
CA PRO A 443 -19.35 -13.54 -3.93
C PRO A 443 -18.90 -14.15 -2.59
N SER A 444 -19.32 -13.54 -1.48
CA SER A 444 -18.94 -14.00 -0.14
C SER A 444 -19.19 -15.51 0.01
N PRO A 445 -18.22 -16.30 0.49
CA PRO A 445 -18.47 -17.67 0.89
C PRO A 445 -19.21 -17.63 2.23
N VAL A 446 -20.51 -17.31 2.18
CA VAL A 446 -21.41 -17.60 3.30
C VAL A 446 -21.52 -19.12 3.36
N PRO A 447 -21.22 -19.77 4.50
CA PRO A 447 -21.46 -21.20 4.63
C PRO A 447 -22.95 -21.45 4.43
N SER A 448 -23.26 -22.41 3.56
CA SER A 448 -24.60 -23.00 3.49
C SER A 448 -25.02 -23.41 4.91
N GLN A 449 -26.23 -23.00 5.28
CA GLN A 449 -26.85 -23.23 6.58
C GLN A 449 -26.79 -24.69 7.03
#